data_AF-A0A8C5LSU3-F1
#
_entry.id   AF-A0A8C5LSU3-F1
#
_cell.length_a   1.000
_cell.length_b   1.000
_cell.length_c   1.000
_cell.angle_alpha   90.00
_cell.angle_beta   90.00
_cell.angle_gamma   90.00
#
_symmetry.space_group_name_H-M   'P 1'
#
loop_
_entity.id
_entity.type
_entity.pdbx_description
1 polymer ?
#
loop_
_entity_poly.entity_id
_entity_poly.type
_entity_poly.pdbx_seq_one_letter_code
_entity_poly.pdbx_strand_id
1 'polypeptide(L)'
;ATSTAWWDPGTVTSRSGKMDPADLTQHLSNFVSRQHEQDLRMDQFALALQTILTRTAHLEPAGVAPPPAIPVSPVVQTSQVHMTAPMRFDGTPSECQGFLVQVDIHFKLNPQMFITDIAKVGFIINHLSGRALTWANPLWEAEKPIILNYKEFIAELKRTFNPTRKAKVAECMISRKTTARKATEETGLGCDVHVSCQRH
;
A
#
# COMPACT_ATOMS: atom_id res chain seq x y z
N ALA A 1 60.66 -5.98 34.47
CA ALA A 1 59.88 -4.83 34.97
C ALA A 1 59.45 -3.98 33.78
N THR A 2 58.33 -3.25 33.91
CA THR A 2 57.53 -2.50 32.90
C THR A 2 56.65 -3.38 32.00
N SER A 3 55.39 -3.70 32.36
CA SER A 3 54.20 -2.84 32.56
C SER A 3 53.72 -2.18 31.26
N THR A 4 52.64 -2.70 30.66
CA THR A 4 51.64 -1.87 29.98
C THR A 4 50.26 -2.54 30.07
N ALA A 5 49.41 -1.84 30.81
CA ALA A 5 47.96 -1.82 30.92
C ALA A 5 47.11 -2.76 30.04
N TRP A 6 46.23 -3.46 30.76
CA TRP A 6 45.06 -4.18 30.27
C TRP A 6 44.03 -3.16 29.78
N TRP A 7 43.59 -3.29 28.53
CA TRP A 7 42.36 -2.69 28.07
C TRP A 7 41.23 -3.63 28.50
N ASP A 8 40.38 -3.17 29.41
CA ASP A 8 39.04 -3.73 29.60
C ASP A 8 38.08 -2.94 28.70
N PRO A 9 37.51 -3.52 27.65
CA PRO A 9 36.23 -3.07 27.14
C PRO A 9 35.15 -3.85 27.86
N GLY A 10 34.41 -3.12 28.69
CA GLY A 10 33.10 -3.54 29.14
C GLY A 10 32.30 -4.11 27.97
N THR A 11 31.67 -5.24 28.25
CA THR A 11 30.71 -5.96 27.44
C THR A 11 29.60 -5.03 26.96
N VAL A 12 29.82 -4.34 25.83
CA VAL A 12 28.73 -3.96 24.93
C VAL A 12 28.34 -5.24 24.21
N THR A 13 27.44 -6.00 24.84
CA THR A 13 26.62 -6.97 24.13
C THR A 13 25.69 -6.17 23.23
N SER A 14 26.17 -5.86 22.03
CA SER A 14 25.31 -5.50 20.91
C SER A 14 24.37 -6.68 20.71
N ARG A 15 23.17 -6.57 21.28
CA ARG A 15 22.05 -7.48 21.04
C ARG A 15 21.58 -7.23 19.62
N SER A 16 22.36 -7.71 18.65
CA SER A 16 21.91 -7.94 17.29
C SER A 16 20.91 -9.10 17.38
N GLY A 17 19.65 -8.74 17.67
CA GLY A 17 18.53 -9.65 17.73
C GLY A 17 18.25 -10.19 16.35
N LYS A 18 19.01 -11.21 15.95
CA LYS A 18 18.66 -12.09 14.85
C LYS A 18 17.44 -12.87 15.36
N MET A 19 16.25 -12.37 15.06
CA MET A 19 15.00 -13.04 15.39
C MET A 19 14.98 -14.38 14.66
N ASP A 20 14.66 -15.45 15.38
CA ASP A 20 14.59 -16.79 14.81
C ASP A 20 13.44 -16.85 13.78
N PRO A 21 13.61 -17.46 12.60
CA PRO A 21 12.53 -17.60 11.61
C PRO A 21 11.28 -18.29 12.17
N ALA A 22 11.42 -19.11 13.22
CA ALA A 22 10.28 -19.68 13.94
C ALA A 22 9.43 -18.62 14.66
N ASP A 23 10.08 -17.62 15.26
CA ASP A 23 9.42 -16.53 15.98
C ASP A 23 8.71 -15.57 15.03
N LEU A 24 9.32 -15.32 13.86
CA LEU A 24 8.68 -14.63 12.75
C LEU A 24 7.39 -15.34 12.33
N THR A 25 7.48 -16.63 12.04
CA THR A 25 6.34 -17.43 11.57
C THR A 25 5.20 -17.43 12.61
N GLN A 26 5.55 -17.53 13.90
CA GLN A 26 4.58 -17.48 14.99
C GLN A 26 3.90 -16.12 15.09
N HIS A 27 4.65 -15.03 14.96
CA HIS A 27 4.10 -13.67 15.00
C HIS A 27 3.08 -13.43 13.88
N LEU A 28 3.33 -13.94 12.69
CA LEU A 28 2.41 -13.83 11.56
C LEU A 28 1.16 -14.66 11.74
N SER A 29 1.29 -15.89 12.22
CA SER A 29 0.15 -16.73 12.56
C SER A 29 -0.75 -16.02 13.57
N ASN A 30 -0.17 -15.51 14.65
CA ASN A 30 -0.89 -14.75 15.68
C ASN A 30 -1.53 -13.46 15.13
N PHE A 31 -0.91 -12.83 14.13
CA PHE A 31 -1.43 -11.65 13.47
C PHE A 31 -2.65 -11.99 12.59
N VAL A 32 -2.53 -13.03 11.75
CA VAL A 32 -3.61 -13.53 10.88
C VAL A 32 -4.82 -13.99 11.71
N SER A 33 -4.59 -14.72 12.80
CA SER A 33 -5.68 -15.14 13.70
C SER A 33 -6.44 -13.96 14.30
N ARG A 34 -5.72 -12.92 14.74
CA ARG A 34 -6.36 -11.71 15.30
C ARG A 34 -7.09 -10.89 14.26
N GLN A 35 -6.60 -10.86 13.03
CA GLN A 35 -7.30 -10.21 11.93
C GLN A 35 -8.58 -10.96 11.56
N HIS A 36 -8.55 -12.29 11.52
CA HIS A 36 -9.75 -13.11 11.33
C HIS A 36 -10.78 -12.89 12.44
N GLU A 37 -10.33 -12.76 13.69
CA GLU A 37 -11.21 -12.43 14.82
C GLU A 37 -11.85 -11.04 14.68
N GLN A 38 -11.10 -10.05 14.19
CA GLN A 38 -11.65 -8.73 13.88
C GLN A 38 -12.67 -8.76 12.73
N ASP A 39 -12.43 -9.60 11.72
CA ASP A 39 -13.36 -9.80 10.60
C ASP A 39 -14.66 -10.44 11.09
N LEU A 40 -14.55 -11.48 11.93
CA LEU A 40 -15.70 -12.12 12.59
C LEU A 40 -16.48 -11.12 13.47
N ARG A 41 -15.74 -10.24 14.18
CA ARG A 41 -16.35 -9.17 14.98
C ARG A 41 -17.08 -8.15 14.10
N MET A 42 -16.55 -7.87 12.90
CA MET A 42 -17.17 -6.96 11.95
C MET A 42 -18.47 -7.55 11.39
N ASP A 43 -18.46 -8.83 11.03
CA ASP A 43 -19.67 -9.56 10.60
C ASP A 43 -20.73 -9.60 11.70
N GLN A 44 -20.32 -9.87 12.95
CA GLN A 44 -21.22 -9.84 14.10
C GLN A 44 -21.85 -8.45 14.31
N PHE A 45 -21.07 -7.38 14.13
CA PHE A 45 -21.59 -6.03 14.19
C PHE A 45 -22.57 -5.73 13.06
N ALA A 46 -22.24 -6.13 11.83
CA ALA A 46 -23.12 -5.98 10.67
C ALA A 46 -24.46 -6.70 10.87
N LEU A 47 -24.45 -7.95 11.35
CA LEU A 47 -25.65 -8.71 11.66
C LEU A 47 -26.47 -8.07 12.80
N ALA A 48 -25.82 -7.52 13.81
CA ALA A 48 -26.49 -6.78 14.88
C ALA A 48 -27.22 -5.54 14.34
N LEU A 49 -26.57 -4.76 13.47
CA LEU A 49 -27.20 -3.62 12.80
C LEU A 49 -28.38 -4.04 11.94
N GLN A 50 -28.22 -5.12 11.16
CA GLN A 50 -29.31 -5.65 10.33
C GLN A 50 -30.52 -6.07 11.17
N THR A 51 -30.28 -6.70 12.32
CA THR A 51 -31.33 -7.13 13.25
C THR A 51 -32.08 -5.94 13.86
N ILE A 52 -31.37 -4.86 14.22
CA ILE A 52 -31.97 -3.63 14.74
C ILE A 52 -32.84 -2.95 13.67
N LEU A 53 -32.35 -2.87 12.43
CA LEU A 53 -33.11 -2.32 11.30
C LEU A 53 -34.38 -3.14 11.02
N THR A 54 -34.30 -4.46 11.04
CA THR A 54 -35.47 -5.34 10.84
C THR A 54 -36.48 -5.23 11.99
N ARG A 55 -36.02 -5.12 13.25
CA ARG A 55 -36.90 -4.94 14.42
C ARG A 55 -37.62 -3.60 14.42
N THR A 56 -36.97 -2.53 14.00
CA THR A 56 -37.57 -1.19 13.92
C THR A 56 -38.60 -1.09 12.78
N ALA A 57 -38.42 -1.85 11.69
CA ALA A 57 -39.43 -1.97 10.63
C ALA A 57 -40.72 -2.72 11.05
N HIS A 58 -40.67 -3.51 12.14
CA HIS A 58 -41.78 -4.35 12.58
C HIS A 58 -42.58 -3.75 13.75
N LEU A 59 -42.17 -2.59 14.27
CA LEU A 59 -42.90 -1.77 15.25
C LEU A 59 -43.81 -0.76 14.52
N GLU A 60 -44.72 -1.27 13.69
CA GLU A 60 -45.87 -0.50 13.20
C GLU A 60 -46.92 -0.49 14.32
N PRO A 61 -47.35 0.69 14.83
CA PRO A 61 -48.42 0.75 15.80
C PRO A 61 -49.73 0.30 15.13
N ALA A 62 -50.35 -0.73 15.69
CA ALA A 62 -51.65 -1.21 15.26
C ALA A 62 -52.69 -0.07 15.30
N GLY A 63 -53.13 0.34 14.11
CA GLY A 63 -54.51 0.77 13.84
C GLY A 63 -54.75 2.27 13.71
N VAL A 64 -54.77 2.78 12.47
CA VAL A 64 -55.93 3.49 11.89
C VAL A 64 -55.88 3.38 10.34
N ALA A 65 -57.04 3.26 9.71
CA ALA A 65 -57.30 3.04 8.28
C ALA A 65 -56.59 3.97 7.26
N PRO A 66 -56.49 3.60 5.96
CA PRO A 66 -55.73 4.36 4.96
C PRO A 66 -56.54 5.54 4.36
N PRO A 67 -55.92 6.70 4.10
CA PRO A 67 -56.40 7.67 3.11
C PRO A 67 -55.51 7.69 1.84
N PRO A 68 -56.02 8.26 0.72
CA PRO A 68 -55.60 7.91 -0.64
C PRO A 68 -54.32 8.61 -1.12
N ALA A 69 -53.74 8.00 -2.15
CA ALA A 69 -52.59 8.39 -2.97
C ALA A 69 -52.21 9.89 -3.02
N ILE A 70 -50.98 10.20 -2.59
CA ILE A 70 -50.22 11.43 -2.87
C ILE A 70 -48.75 11.02 -3.10
N PRO A 71 -48.02 11.62 -4.07
CA PRO A 71 -46.96 10.93 -4.81
C PRO A 71 -45.67 10.73 -4.02
N VAL A 72 -44.98 9.65 -4.38
CA VAL A 72 -43.62 9.27 -3.97
C VAL A 72 -42.69 10.47 -4.10
N SER A 73 -42.45 11.16 -2.97
CA SER A 73 -41.35 12.10 -2.83
C SER A 73 -40.05 11.31 -2.64
N PRO A 74 -38.93 11.87 -3.11
CA PRO A 74 -37.87 11.09 -3.73
C PRO A 74 -37.28 10.12 -2.72
N VAL A 75 -36.90 8.93 -3.22
CA VAL A 75 -35.85 8.12 -2.64
C VAL A 75 -34.84 9.08 -2.03
N VAL A 76 -34.81 9.12 -0.69
CA VAL A 76 -33.61 9.54 0.01
C VAL A 76 -32.61 8.52 -0.51
N GLN A 77 -31.87 8.92 -1.54
CA GLN A 77 -30.59 8.33 -1.83
C GLN A 77 -29.85 8.56 -0.53
N THR A 78 -29.94 7.58 0.36
CA THR A 78 -28.88 7.33 1.29
C THR A 78 -27.72 7.22 0.33
N SER A 79 -26.95 8.31 0.23
CA SER A 79 -25.61 8.26 -0.31
C SER A 79 -25.07 7.09 0.48
N GLN A 80 -24.97 5.93 -0.19
CA GLN A 80 -24.31 4.79 0.38
C GLN A 80 -22.99 5.41 0.79
N VAL A 81 -22.84 5.62 2.10
CA VAL A 81 -21.57 5.93 2.66
C VAL A 81 -20.80 4.72 2.23
N HIS A 82 -20.04 4.87 1.15
CA HIS A 82 -19.08 3.92 0.68
C HIS A 82 -18.14 3.87 1.87
N MET A 83 -18.46 2.99 2.83
CA MET A 83 -17.56 2.59 3.87
C MET A 83 -16.38 2.10 3.06
N THR A 84 -15.35 2.94 3.06
CA THR A 84 -14.16 2.80 2.24
C THR A 84 -13.77 1.34 2.28
N ALA A 85 -13.74 0.69 1.11
CA ALA A 85 -13.45 -0.72 1.00
C ALA A 85 -12.25 -1.07 1.90
N PRO A 86 -12.30 -2.21 2.62
CA PRO A 86 -11.28 -2.57 3.58
C PRO A 86 -9.91 -2.48 2.93
N MET A 87 -8.99 -1.89 3.67
CA MET A 87 -7.60 -1.58 3.34
C MET A 87 -6.97 -2.60 2.38
N ARG A 88 -7.05 -2.34 1.08
CA ARG A 88 -6.38 -3.15 0.06
C ARG A 88 -5.66 -2.22 -0.89
N PHE A 89 -4.37 -2.46 -1.06
CA PHE A 89 -3.54 -1.68 -1.96
C PHE A 89 -3.02 -2.55 -3.09
N ASP A 90 -3.50 -2.30 -4.31
CA ASP A 90 -3.14 -3.06 -5.50
C ASP A 90 -1.81 -2.60 -6.14
N GLY A 91 -1.25 -1.49 -5.64
CA GLY A 91 -0.09 -0.82 -6.22
C GLY A 91 -0.43 0.42 -7.05
N THR A 92 -1.65 0.96 -6.97
CA THR A 92 -2.07 2.17 -7.70
C THR A 92 -1.39 3.44 -7.15
N PRO A 93 -0.61 4.18 -7.95
CA PRO A 93 0.21 5.27 -7.41
C PRO A 93 -0.52 6.40 -6.70
N SER A 94 -1.72 6.75 -7.16
CA SER A 94 -2.56 7.79 -6.55
C SER A 94 -3.05 7.42 -5.15
N GLU A 95 -3.09 6.12 -4.83
CA GLU A 95 -3.64 5.60 -3.57
C GLU A 95 -2.55 5.31 -2.52
N CYS A 96 -1.29 5.22 -2.95
CA CYS A 96 -0.18 4.84 -2.08
C CYS A 96 -0.09 5.69 -0.81
N GLN A 97 -0.24 7.02 -0.93
CA GLN A 97 -0.19 7.89 0.24
C GLN A 97 -1.39 7.69 1.18
N GLY A 98 -2.60 7.49 0.64
CA GLY A 98 -3.80 7.21 1.43
C GLY A 98 -3.68 5.89 2.18
N PHE A 99 -3.19 4.84 1.50
CA PHE A 99 -2.90 3.55 2.10
C PHE A 99 -1.91 3.67 3.28
N LEU A 100 -0.80 4.38 3.10
CA LEU A 100 0.21 4.55 4.15
C LEU A 100 -0.32 5.30 5.38
N VAL A 101 -1.21 6.27 5.18
CA VAL A 101 -1.89 6.95 6.29
C VAL A 101 -2.79 5.97 7.04
N GLN A 102 -3.53 5.12 6.35
CA GLN A 102 -4.36 4.08 6.98
C GLN A 102 -3.53 3.05 7.76
N VAL A 103 -2.35 2.67 7.25
CA VAL A 103 -1.37 1.83 7.97
C VAL A 103 -0.96 2.50 9.28
N ASP A 104 -0.56 3.77 9.23
CA ASP A 104 -0.09 4.51 10.41
C ASP A 104 -1.20 4.64 11.47
N ILE A 105 -2.44 4.89 11.04
CA ILE A 105 -3.61 4.91 11.94
C ILE A 105 -3.78 3.55 12.63
N HIS A 106 -3.74 2.43 11.89
CA HIS A 106 -3.86 1.09 12.48
C HIS A 106 -2.80 0.80 13.52
N PHE A 107 -1.55 1.21 13.25
CA PHE A 107 -0.44 1.01 14.19
C PHE A 107 -0.61 1.83 15.46
N LYS A 108 -1.08 3.08 15.35
CA LYS A 108 -1.35 3.95 16.50
C LYS A 108 -2.53 3.47 17.34
N LEU A 109 -3.56 2.88 16.71
CA LEU A 109 -4.72 2.35 17.42
C LEU A 109 -4.43 1.01 18.11
N ASN A 110 -3.46 0.23 17.62
CA ASN A 110 -3.16 -1.10 18.16
C ASN A 110 -1.66 -1.29 18.45
N PRO A 111 -1.04 -0.43 19.27
CA PRO A 111 0.42 -0.43 19.47
C PRO A 111 0.95 -1.76 20.03
N GLN A 112 0.13 -2.47 20.80
CA GLN A 112 0.48 -3.77 21.39
C GLN A 112 0.59 -4.90 20.35
N MET A 113 -0.02 -4.76 19.17
CA MET A 113 0.08 -5.75 18.09
C MET A 113 1.28 -5.49 17.17
N PHE A 114 1.80 -4.26 17.15
CA PHE A 114 2.82 -3.80 16.21
C PHE A 114 4.10 -3.40 16.93
N ILE A 115 4.56 -4.27 17.85
CA ILE A 115 5.79 -4.06 18.63
C ILE A 115 7.02 -4.26 17.74
N THR A 116 7.00 -5.28 16.90
CA THR A 116 8.13 -5.66 16.04
C THR A 116 7.95 -5.12 14.63
N ASP A 117 9.07 -4.80 13.97
CA ASP A 117 9.06 -4.34 12.59
C ASP A 117 8.46 -5.39 11.64
N ILE A 118 8.66 -6.65 11.97
CA ILE A 118 8.14 -7.76 11.18
C ILE A 118 6.62 -7.90 11.26
N ALA A 119 6.02 -7.61 12.43
CA ALA A 119 4.57 -7.56 12.57
C ALA A 119 3.98 -6.38 11.76
N LYS A 120 4.68 -5.25 11.72
CA LYS A 120 4.29 -4.09 10.88
C LYS A 120 4.38 -4.41 9.40
N VAL A 121 5.49 -5.01 8.96
CA VAL A 121 5.67 -5.39 7.54
C VAL A 121 4.67 -6.47 7.14
N GLY A 122 4.46 -7.50 7.98
CA GLY A 122 3.46 -8.54 7.75
C GLY A 122 2.04 -7.98 7.62
N PHE A 123 1.67 -7.02 8.48
CA PHE A 123 0.41 -6.29 8.34
C PHE A 123 0.30 -5.62 6.97
N ILE A 124 1.32 -4.89 6.54
CA ILE A 124 1.28 -4.21 5.24
C ILE A 124 1.11 -5.22 4.11
N ILE A 125 1.92 -6.29 4.08
CA ILE A 125 1.88 -7.34 3.04
C ILE A 125 0.49 -7.97 2.96
N ASN A 126 -0.15 -8.27 4.11
CA ASN A 126 -1.49 -8.83 4.13
C ASN A 126 -2.56 -7.90 3.51
N HIS A 127 -2.31 -6.60 3.55
CA HIS A 127 -3.19 -5.58 2.96
C HIS A 127 -2.75 -5.19 1.54
N LEU A 128 -1.76 -5.86 0.96
CA LEU A 128 -1.43 -5.72 -0.46
C LEU A 128 -2.29 -6.66 -1.31
N SER A 129 -2.60 -6.23 -2.53
CA SER A 129 -3.24 -7.03 -3.56
C SER A 129 -2.55 -6.80 -4.91
N GLY A 130 -2.97 -7.55 -5.94
CA GLY A 130 -2.51 -7.34 -7.31
C GLY A 130 -0.99 -7.20 -7.45
N ARG A 131 -0.57 -6.14 -8.14
CA ARG A 131 0.85 -5.87 -8.43
C ARG A 131 1.67 -5.60 -7.16
N ALA A 132 1.10 -4.95 -6.15
CA ALA A 132 1.82 -4.71 -4.89
C ALA A 132 2.12 -6.01 -4.15
N LEU A 133 1.18 -6.95 -4.11
CA LEU A 133 1.42 -8.25 -3.49
C LEU A 133 2.45 -9.06 -4.28
N THR A 134 2.35 -9.08 -5.62
CA THR A 134 3.36 -9.74 -6.48
C THR A 134 4.77 -9.18 -6.25
N TRP A 135 4.91 -7.87 -5.98
CA TRP A 135 6.18 -7.26 -5.62
C TRP A 135 6.70 -7.69 -4.24
N ALA A 136 5.82 -7.84 -3.25
CA ALA A 136 6.21 -8.15 -1.88
C ALA A 136 6.49 -9.65 -1.63
N ASN A 137 5.79 -10.56 -2.30
CA ASN A 137 5.94 -12.01 -2.12
C ASN A 137 7.41 -12.49 -2.19
N PRO A 138 8.21 -12.17 -3.22
CA PRO A 138 9.59 -12.65 -3.29
C PRO A 138 10.50 -12.03 -2.21
N LEU A 139 10.15 -10.86 -1.65
CA LEU A 139 10.89 -10.28 -0.53
C LEU A 139 10.64 -11.08 0.76
N TRP A 140 9.40 -11.53 0.92
CA TRP A 140 8.94 -12.32 2.05
C TRP A 140 9.46 -13.76 2.03
N GLU A 141 9.25 -14.46 0.92
CA GLU A 141 9.64 -15.87 0.76
C GLU A 141 11.15 -16.07 0.90
N ALA A 142 11.94 -15.10 0.45
CA ALA A 142 13.39 -15.14 0.56
C ALA A 142 13.94 -14.56 1.87
N GLU A 143 13.07 -14.25 2.85
CA GLU A 143 13.40 -13.63 4.13
C GLU A 143 14.38 -12.45 4.00
N LYS A 144 14.15 -11.58 3.00
CA LYS A 144 15.07 -10.49 2.70
C LYS A 144 15.19 -9.59 3.93
N PRO A 145 16.40 -9.06 4.28
CA PRO A 145 16.59 -8.21 5.46
C PRO A 145 15.61 -7.03 5.56
N ILE A 146 15.15 -6.53 4.41
CA ILE A 146 14.15 -5.46 4.33
C ILE A 146 12.83 -5.79 5.03
N ILE A 147 12.42 -7.06 5.14
CA ILE A 147 11.17 -7.44 5.83
C ILE A 147 11.30 -7.33 7.36
N LEU A 148 12.54 -7.30 7.87
CA LEU A 148 12.84 -7.13 9.28
C LEU A 148 13.02 -5.66 9.66
N ASN A 149 12.96 -4.74 8.68
CA ASN A 149 13.18 -3.31 8.87
C ASN A 149 12.03 -2.52 8.27
N TYR A 150 11.11 -2.07 9.13
CA TYR A 150 9.90 -1.37 8.73
C TYR A 150 10.21 -0.10 7.93
N LYS A 151 11.24 0.65 8.34
CA LYS A 151 11.61 1.92 7.70
C LYS A 151 12.12 1.70 6.28
N GLU A 152 12.97 0.69 6.07
CA GLU A 152 13.47 0.34 4.75
C GLU A 152 12.35 -0.19 3.84
N PHE A 153 11.48 -1.05 4.37
CA PHE A 153 10.32 -1.55 3.63
C PHE A 153 9.40 -0.42 3.14
N ILE A 154 9.06 0.54 4.01
CA ILE A 154 8.25 1.71 3.63
C ILE A 154 8.95 2.58 2.59
N ALA A 155 10.26 2.78 2.72
CA ALA A 155 11.02 3.55 1.74
C ALA A 155 10.96 2.90 0.35
N GLU A 156 11.11 1.58 0.30
CA GLU A 156 11.06 0.80 -0.93
C GLU A 156 9.64 0.74 -1.54
N LEU A 157 8.62 0.57 -0.70
CA LEU A 157 7.22 0.62 -1.12
C LEU A 157 6.88 1.98 -1.74
N LYS A 158 7.30 3.08 -1.10
CA LYS A 158 7.15 4.44 -1.64
C LYS A 158 7.94 4.61 -2.95
N ARG A 159 9.17 4.11 -3.02
CA ARG A 159 9.99 4.19 -4.24
C ARG A 159 9.32 3.47 -5.41
N THR A 160 8.68 2.35 -5.15
CA THR A 160 8.06 1.49 -6.16
C THR A 160 6.70 2.02 -6.60
N PHE A 161 5.87 2.47 -5.66
CA PHE A 161 4.46 2.81 -5.93
C PHE A 161 4.09 4.28 -5.72
N ASN A 162 4.95 5.12 -5.16
CA ASN A 162 4.72 6.57 -5.05
C ASN A 162 5.83 7.33 -5.78
N PRO A 163 5.88 7.25 -7.13
CA PRO A 163 6.80 8.06 -7.91
C PRO A 163 6.46 9.53 -7.69
N THR A 164 7.22 10.19 -6.82
CA THR A 164 7.12 11.64 -6.65
C THR A 164 7.25 12.32 -8.01
N ARG A 165 6.56 13.45 -8.20
CA ARG A 165 6.53 14.25 -9.44
C ARG A 165 7.90 14.47 -10.11
N LYS A 166 9.00 14.36 -9.36
CA LYS A 166 10.39 14.42 -9.85
C LYS A 166 10.75 13.32 -10.86
N ALA A 167 10.18 12.12 -10.76
CA ALA A 167 10.42 11.02 -11.70
C ALA A 167 9.72 11.25 -13.07
N LYS A 168 8.50 11.80 -13.05
CA LYS A 168 7.72 12.13 -14.25
C LYS A 168 8.39 13.20 -15.12
N VAL A 169 9.06 14.18 -14.50
CA VAL A 169 9.75 15.26 -15.23
C VAL A 169 11.02 14.73 -15.91
N ALA A 170 11.78 13.84 -15.25
CA ALA A 170 12.97 13.23 -15.83
C ALA A 170 12.63 12.33 -17.04
N GLU A 171 11.60 11.48 -16.95
CA GLU A 171 11.14 10.67 -18.09
C GLU A 171 10.62 11.52 -19.26
N CYS A 172 9.85 12.57 -18.96
CA CYS A 172 9.38 13.50 -20.00
C CYS A 172 10.54 14.26 -20.67
N MET A 173 11.57 14.63 -19.90
CA MET A 173 12.78 15.26 -20.45
C MET A 173 13.66 14.30 -21.25
N ILE A 174 13.72 13.01 -20.90
CA ILE A 174 14.46 11.99 -21.66
C ILE A 174 13.74 11.69 -22.99
N SER A 175 12.41 11.59 -22.98
CA SER A 175 11.60 11.33 -24.19
C SER A 175 11.68 12.47 -25.22
N ARG A 176 11.76 13.73 -24.78
CA ARG A 176 11.95 14.89 -25.68
C ARG A 176 13.35 14.96 -26.31
N LYS A 177 14.39 14.47 -25.62
CA LYS A 177 15.77 14.48 -26.13
C LYS A 177 16.01 13.39 -27.18
N THR A 178 15.35 12.23 -27.09
CA THR A 178 15.50 11.13 -28.06
C THR A 178 14.73 11.37 -29.36
N THR A 179 13.56 12.01 -29.30
CA THR A 179 12.82 12.44 -30.51
C THR A 179 13.52 13.60 -31.23
N ALA A 180 14.12 14.54 -30.50
CA ALA A 180 14.91 15.61 -31.10
C ALA A 180 16.19 15.10 -31.79
N ARG A 181 16.88 14.10 -31.21
CA ARG A 181 18.06 13.47 -31.84
C ARG A 181 17.70 12.65 -33.08
N LYS A 182 16.58 11.91 -33.08
CA LYS A 182 16.13 11.15 -34.26
C LYS A 182 15.72 12.05 -35.44
N ALA A 183 15.23 13.26 -35.20
CA ALA A 183 14.83 14.18 -36.27
C ALA A 183 16.02 14.80 -37.02
N THR A 184 17.18 14.94 -36.38
CA THR A 184 18.40 15.49 -37.01
C THR A 184 19.21 14.49 -37.83
N GLU A 185 18.96 13.18 -37.70
CA GLU A 185 19.72 12.14 -38.40
C GLU A 185 19.04 11.70 -39.72
N GLU A 186 17.73 11.95 -39.87
CA GLU A 186 16.94 11.63 -41.09
C GLU A 186 16.89 12.78 -42.11
N THR A 187 17.56 13.92 -41.89
CA THR A 187 17.65 15.02 -42.89
C THR A 187 19.01 15.11 -43.58
N GLY A 188 19.92 14.16 -43.32
CA GLY A 188 21.32 14.22 -43.76
C GLY A 188 21.72 13.37 -44.96
N LEU A 189 20.83 12.53 -45.51
CA LEU A 189 21.15 11.72 -46.69
C LEU A 189 19.98 11.74 -47.69
N GLY A 190 20.17 12.43 -48.82
CA GLY A 190 19.41 12.14 -50.03
C GLY A 190 18.98 13.34 -50.86
N CYS A 191 19.91 13.99 -51.57
CA CYS A 191 19.63 14.46 -52.92
C CYS A 191 20.94 14.65 -53.71
N ASP A 192 21.31 13.57 -54.40
CA ASP A 192 22.13 13.57 -55.60
C ASP A 192 21.51 14.55 -56.63
N VAL A 193 22.20 15.65 -56.94
CA VAL A 193 21.90 16.47 -58.12
C VAL A 193 23.17 16.59 -58.94
N HIS A 194 23.24 15.69 -59.91
CA HIS A 194 24.03 15.75 -61.13
C HIS A 194 23.80 17.10 -61.84
N VAL A 195 24.84 17.92 -61.98
CA VAL A 195 24.88 18.98 -63.02
C VAL A 195 26.23 18.93 -63.72
N SER A 196 26.12 18.66 -65.01
CA SER A 196 27.17 18.50 -66.00
C SER A 196 27.98 19.80 -66.20
N CYS A 197 29.28 19.62 -66.42
CA CYS A 197 30.24 20.64 -66.78
C CYS A 197 30.11 20.97 -68.28
N GLN A 198 29.72 22.21 -68.64
CA GLN A 198 29.84 22.72 -70.00
C GLN A 198 30.83 23.89 -70.02
N ARG A 199 31.97 23.65 -70.69
CA ARG A 199 32.99 24.63 -71.07
C ARG A 199 32.41 25.67 -72.03
N HIS A 200 32.81 26.93 -71.84
CA HIS A 200 33.11 27.87 -72.91
C HIS A 200 34.24 28.80 -72.48
#